data_AF-A0A8T4BYB0-F1
#
_entry.id   AF-A0A8T4BYB0-F1
#
_cell.length_a   1.000
_cell.length_b   1.000
_cell.length_c   1.000
_cell.angle_alpha   90.00
_cell.angle_beta   90.00
_cell.angle_gamma   90.00
#
_symmetry.space_group_name_H-M   'P 1'
#
loop_
_entity.id
_entity.type
_entity.pdbx_description
1 polymer ?
#
loop_
_entity_poly.entity_id
_entity_poly.type
_entity_poly.pdbx_seq_one_letter_code
_entity_poly.pdbx_strand_id
1 'polypeptide(L)'
;KENTVDASQEKHVPVVERTETGVRVKVGSVEHPMEEKHYIEWIEVIADNKTYRKFLNPGEKPEVEFEVKAENITAREYCNLHGLWVA
;
A
#
# COMPACT_ATOMS: atom_id res chain seq x y z
N LYS A 1 -13.91 -0.31 6.63
CA LYS A 1 -13.21 -0.16 7.93
C LYS A 1 -11.83 -0.73 7.77
N GLU A 2 -10.82 0.07 8.04
CA GLU A 2 -9.40 -0.23 7.91
C GLU A 2 -8.92 -1.17 9.02
N ASN A 3 -7.99 -2.08 8.73
CA ASN A 3 -7.31 -2.94 9.72
C ASN A 3 -8.29 -3.78 10.59
N THR A 4 -9.39 -4.28 10.01
CA THR A 4 -10.43 -5.04 10.75
C THR A 4 -10.48 -6.53 10.44
N VAL A 5 -9.77 -6.98 9.40
CA VAL A 5 -9.71 -8.38 9.02
C VAL A 5 -8.61 -9.08 9.81
N ASP A 6 -8.90 -10.26 10.36
CA ASP A 6 -7.93 -11.11 11.05
C ASP A 6 -7.01 -11.79 10.03
N ALA A 7 -5.99 -11.06 9.58
CA ALA A 7 -4.94 -11.53 8.67
C ALA A 7 -3.56 -11.05 9.13
N SER A 8 -2.50 -11.62 8.55
CA SER A 8 -1.11 -11.31 8.92
C SER A 8 -0.76 -9.84 8.72
N GLN A 9 -0.57 -9.09 9.81
CA GLN A 9 -0.28 -7.65 9.74
C GLN A 9 1.02 -7.36 9.01
N GLU A 10 2.03 -8.22 9.17
CA GLU A 10 3.35 -8.09 8.53
C GLU A 10 3.30 -8.16 7.00
N LYS A 11 2.21 -8.66 6.42
CA LYS A 11 2.01 -8.69 4.95
C LYS A 11 1.04 -7.65 4.42
N HIS A 12 0.29 -6.96 5.27
CA HIS A 12 -0.80 -6.09 4.83
C HIS A 12 -0.61 -4.64 5.27
N VAL A 13 -0.06 -4.39 6.46
CA VAL A 13 0.20 -3.02 6.90
C VAL A 13 1.23 -2.39 5.95
N PRO A 14 0.90 -1.27 5.27
CA PRO A 14 1.84 -0.62 4.37
C PRO A 14 3.10 -0.15 5.10
N VAL A 15 4.24 -0.22 4.43
CA VAL A 15 5.50 0.34 4.91
C VAL A 15 5.86 1.53 4.04
N VAL A 16 5.96 2.70 4.66
CA VAL A 16 6.28 3.97 3.98
C VAL A 16 7.74 4.31 4.18
N GLU A 17 8.46 4.45 3.07
CA GLU A 17 9.85 4.89 3.02
C GLU A 17 9.93 6.24 2.29
N ARG A 18 10.53 7.26 2.91
CA ARG A 18 10.79 8.54 2.21
C ARG A 18 11.96 8.36 1.24
N THR A 19 11.82 8.92 0.05
CA THR A 19 12.84 8.93 -1.00
C THR A 19 13.26 10.37 -1.33
N GLU A 20 14.24 10.54 -2.21
CA GLU A 20 14.70 11.87 -2.63
C GLU A 20 13.60 12.68 -3.34
N THR A 21 12.70 12.00 -4.06
CA THR A 21 11.66 12.61 -4.90
C THR A 21 10.25 12.47 -4.34
N GLY A 22 10.03 11.61 -3.34
CA GLY A 22 8.75 11.48 -2.66
C GLY A 22 8.71 10.35 -1.64
N VAL A 23 7.82 9.38 -1.85
CA VAL A 23 7.65 8.22 -0.97
C VAL A 23 7.52 6.93 -1.77
N ARG A 24 8.16 5.87 -1.26
CA ARG A 24 7.91 4.49 -1.66
C ARG A 24 7.02 3.83 -0.64
N VAL A 25 5.96 3.19 -1.12
CA VAL A 25 5.07 2.39 -0.29
C VAL A 25 5.21 0.93 -0.71
N LYS A 26 5.52 0.06 0.24
CA LYS A 26 5.54 -1.40 0.08
C LYS A 26 4.39 -2.00 0.86
N VAL A 27 3.77 -3.06 0.35
CA VAL A 27 2.73 -3.78 1.09
C VAL A 27 3.32 -5.01 1.74
N GLY A 28 3.39 -4.86 3.06
CA GLY A 28 4.02 -5.71 4.04
C GLY A 28 5.46 -5.32 4.36
N SER A 29 5.84 -5.51 5.63
CA SER A 29 7.24 -5.68 6.01
C SER A 29 7.80 -7.03 5.52
N VAL A 30 6.91 -7.99 5.28
CA VAL A 30 7.11 -9.19 4.47
C VAL A 30 6.28 -9.05 3.21
N GLU A 31 6.88 -9.25 2.05
CA GLU A 31 6.23 -9.04 0.75
C GLU A 31 4.89 -9.80 0.65
N HIS A 32 3.82 -9.07 0.34
CA HIS A 32 2.51 -9.65 0.11
C HIS A 32 2.47 -10.48 -1.20
N PRO A 33 1.75 -11.61 -1.26
CA PRO A 33 1.54 -12.34 -2.51
C PRO A 33 0.91 -11.49 -3.62
N MET A 34 1.32 -11.68 -4.86
CA MET A 34 0.74 -10.98 -6.02
C MET A 34 0.30 -12.01 -7.06
N GLU A 35 -0.49 -12.99 -6.63
CA GLU A 35 -0.99 -14.08 -7.47
C GLU A 35 -2.38 -13.74 -8.05
N GLU A 36 -2.79 -14.37 -9.15
CA GLU A 36 -4.07 -14.06 -9.84
C GLU A 36 -5.30 -14.05 -8.92
N LYS A 37 -5.30 -14.90 -7.88
CA LYS A 37 -6.41 -15.03 -6.92
C LYS A 37 -6.17 -14.30 -5.61
N HIS A 38 -4.95 -13.79 -5.36
CA HIS A 38 -4.58 -13.16 -4.11
C HIS A 38 -3.49 -12.12 -4.36
N TYR A 39 -3.90 -10.85 -4.44
CA TYR A 39 -3.03 -9.73 -4.75
C TYR A 39 -3.54 -8.43 -4.15
N ILE A 40 -2.66 -7.44 -4.12
CA ILE A 40 -2.97 -6.06 -3.78
C ILE A 40 -3.53 -5.39 -5.04
N GLU A 41 -4.78 -4.94 -5.04
CA GLU A 41 -5.34 -4.33 -6.26
C GLU A 41 -4.87 -2.87 -6.45
N TRP A 42 -4.39 -2.23 -5.39
CA TRP A 42 -4.01 -0.83 -5.33
C TRP A 42 -3.29 -0.45 -4.06
N ILE A 43 -2.43 0.54 -4.22
CA ILE A 43 -1.80 1.29 -3.15
C ILE A 43 -2.22 2.75 -3.30
N GLU A 44 -2.48 3.40 -2.18
CA GLU A 44 -2.85 4.79 -2.10
C GLU A 44 -2.01 5.53 -1.07
N VAL A 45 -1.65 6.77 -1.37
CA VAL A 45 -1.12 7.73 -0.40
C VAL A 45 -2.01 8.95 -0.33
N ILE A 46 -2.29 9.36 0.90
CA ILE A 46 -2.92 10.62 1.24
C ILE A 46 -1.79 11.53 1.72
N ALA A 47 -1.49 12.54 0.91
CA ALA A 47 -0.43 13.51 1.12
C ALA A 47 -1.08 14.88 1.34
N ASP A 48 -1.15 15.30 2.60
CA ASP A 48 -1.96 16.43 3.07
C ASP A 48 -3.43 16.31 2.61
N ASN A 49 -3.88 17.14 1.67
CA ASN A 49 -5.26 17.16 1.15
C ASN A 49 -5.40 16.51 -0.25
N LYS A 50 -4.38 15.75 -0.69
CA LYS A 50 -4.37 15.09 -2.00
C LYS A 50 -4.27 13.58 -1.84
N THR A 51 -4.99 12.88 -2.68
CA THR A 51 -4.99 11.41 -2.72
C THR A 51 -4.42 10.96 -4.05
N TYR A 52 -3.42 10.08 -3.97
CA TYR A 52 -2.78 9.47 -5.13
C TYR A 52 -2.95 7.97 -5.02
N ARG A 53 -3.47 7.34 -6.07
CA ARG A 53 -3.75 5.91 -6.08
C ARG A 53 -3.15 5.27 -7.32
N LYS A 54 -2.48 4.15 -7.13
CA LYS A 54 -1.97 3.30 -8.20
C LYS A 54 -2.63 1.94 -8.08
N PHE A 55 -3.33 1.52 -9.13
CA PHE A 55 -3.79 0.15 -9.27
C PHE A 55 -2.63 -0.74 -9.71
N LEU A 56 -2.63 -1.95 -9.18
CA LEU A 56 -1.65 -3.00 -9.45
C LEU A 56 -2.35 -4.22 -10.06
N ASN A 57 -1.54 -5.06 -10.72
CA ASN A 57 -1.98 -6.32 -11.32
C ASN A 57 -1.25 -7.51 -10.70
N PRO A 58 -1.84 -8.72 -10.74
CA PRO A 58 -1.11 -9.94 -10.40
C PRO A 58 0.23 -10.04 -11.16
N GLY A 59 1.26 -10.53 -10.47
CA GLY A 59 2.63 -10.66 -10.95
C GLY A 59 3.48 -9.39 -10.81
N GLU A 60 2.88 -8.23 -10.56
CA GLU A 60 3.62 -7.01 -10.22
C GLU A 60 4.18 -7.09 -8.81
N LYS A 61 5.18 -6.27 -8.51
CA LYS A 61 5.61 -6.10 -7.12
C LYS A 61 4.54 -5.33 -6.32
N PRO A 62 4.31 -5.69 -5.05
CA PRO A 62 3.37 -4.97 -4.18
C PRO A 62 4.03 -3.67 -3.64
N GLU A 63 4.62 -2.86 -4.50
CA GLU A 63 5.26 -1.60 -4.15
C GLU A 63 5.03 -0.52 -5.21
N VAL A 64 4.91 0.74 -4.77
CA VAL A 64 4.73 1.90 -5.66
C VAL A 64 5.53 3.09 -5.15
N GLU A 65 6.17 3.80 -6.07
CA GLU A 65 6.80 5.09 -5.83
C GLU A 65 5.81 6.21 -6.20
N PHE A 66 5.58 7.15 -5.29
CA PHE A 66 4.80 8.35 -5.52
C PHE A 66 5.69 9.57 -5.37
N GLU A 67 5.81 10.35 -6.45
CA GLU A 67 6.51 11.64 -6.44
C GLU A 67 5.64 12.72 -5.78
N VAL A 68 5.59 12.69 -4.45
CA VAL A 68 4.82 13.64 -3.63
C VAL A 68 5.70 14.30 -2.59
N LYS A 69 5.51 15.62 -2.40
CA LYS A 69 6.13 16.37 -1.31
C LYS A 69 5.04 16.76 -0.32
N ALA A 70 5.04 16.10 0.84
CA ALA A 70 4.13 16.38 1.94
C ALA A 70 4.79 16.12 3.30
N GLU A 71 4.33 16.84 4.31
CA GLU A 71 4.74 16.65 5.70
C GLU A 71 4.07 15.40 6.27
N ASN A 72 2.76 15.27 6.07
CA ASN A 72 1.96 14.15 6.55
C ASN A 72 1.66 13.19 5.39
N ILE A 73 1.97 11.92 5.62
CA ILE A 73 1.71 10.84 4.68
C ILE A 73 0.95 9.75 5.43
N THR A 74 -0.19 9.35 4.89
CA THR A 74 -0.89 8.12 5.25
C THR A 74 -0.91 7.21 4.05
N ALA A 75 -0.54 5.94 4.24
CA ALA A 75 -0.58 4.95 3.18
C ALA A 75 -1.71 3.95 3.42
N ARG A 76 -2.41 3.61 2.35
CA ARG A 76 -3.43 2.56 2.35
C ARG A 76 -3.15 1.56 1.24
N GLU A 77 -3.55 0.33 1.48
CA GLU A 77 -3.56 -0.73 0.49
C GLU A 77 -4.87 -1.49 0.61
N TYR A 78 -5.26 -2.19 -0.44
CA TYR A 78 -6.26 -3.23 -0.23
C TYR A 78 -5.92 -4.51 -0.99
N CYS A 79 -6.02 -5.60 -0.24
CA CYS A 79 -5.90 -6.96 -0.70
C CYS A 79 -7.27 -7.47 -1.11
N ASN A 80 -7.39 -8.06 -2.30
CA ASN A 80 -8.66 -8.57 -2.82
C ASN A 80 -9.35 -9.58 -1.88
N LEU A 81 -8.58 -10.28 -1.02
CA LEU A 81 -9.09 -11.22 -0.02
C LEU A 81 -9.16 -10.66 1.40
N HIS A 82 -8.21 -9.80 1.81
CA HIS A 82 -8.08 -9.35 3.20
C HIS A 82 -8.49 -7.90 3.42
N GLY A 83 -9.03 -7.24 2.40
CA GLY A 83 -9.65 -5.93 2.51
C GLY A 83 -8.65 -4.78 2.71
N LEU A 84 -9.12 -3.71 3.34
CA LEU A 84 -8.43 -2.42 3.44
C LEU A 84 -7.50 -2.33 4.66
N TRP A 85 -6.26 -1.91 4.43
CA TRP A 85 -5.27 -1.66 5.47
C TRP A 85 -4.67 -0.26 5.39
N VAL A 86 -4.18 0.23 6.53
CA VAL A 86 -3.59 1.56 6.69
C VAL A 86 -2.36 1.55 7.60
N ALA A 87 -1.40 2.42 7.29
CA ALA A 87 -0.25 2.78 8.11
C ALA A 87 -0.21 4.29 8.37
#